data_AF-A0A4Y2KVY3-F1
#
_entry.id   AF-A0A4Y2KVY3-F1
#
_cell.length_a   1.000
_cell.length_b   1.000
_cell.length_c   1.000
_cell.angle_alpha   90.00
_cell.angle_beta   90.00
_cell.angle_gamma   90.00
#
_symmetry.space_group_name_H-M   'P 1'
#
loop_
_entity.id
_entity.type
_entity.pdbx_description
1 polymer ?
#
loop_
_entity_poly.entity_id
_entity_poly.type
_entity_poly.pdbx_seq_one_letter_code
_entity_poly.pdbx_strand_id
1 'polypeptide(L)'
;MDSSSDNSDSEDLISASEDYYSSSESESDDDTLNSARNWCPIDIQASTPAPPNFQFSSTPGINPSTKILLGNTDDPMMFFSIFFDEKIMSFIVEETNRYAEDFFNKSDLTPSSRALNWKIRTSKN
;
A
#
# COMPACT_ATOMS: atom_id res chain seq x y z
N MET A 1 22.32 -18.58 -44.36
CA MET A 1 22.11 -19.89 -43.72
C MET A 1 22.31 -19.63 -42.24
N ASP A 2 21.34 -18.96 -41.60
CA ASP A 2 20.03 -19.46 -41.18
C ASP A 2 20.16 -20.42 -40.00
N SER A 3 19.61 -19.98 -38.86
CA SER A 3 19.25 -20.71 -37.62
C SER A 3 19.22 -19.66 -36.49
N SER A 4 18.07 -19.05 -36.21
CA SER A 4 16.93 -19.56 -35.43
C SER A 4 17.06 -19.21 -33.95
N SER A 5 16.04 -18.47 -33.51
CA SER A 5 15.72 -18.10 -32.14
C SER A 5 15.70 -19.30 -31.19
N ASP A 6 16.22 -19.11 -29.98
CA ASP A 6 15.65 -19.71 -28.76
C ASP A 6 16.08 -18.88 -27.54
N ASN A 7 15.20 -17.95 -27.15
CA ASN A 7 15.22 -17.37 -25.82
C ASN A 7 14.65 -18.43 -24.88
N SER A 8 15.54 -19.16 -24.22
CA SER A 8 15.17 -20.08 -23.14
C SER A 8 14.79 -19.26 -21.92
N ASP A 9 13.49 -19.00 -21.76
CA ASP A 9 12.87 -18.72 -20.47
C ASP A 9 13.06 -19.95 -19.58
N SER A 10 13.85 -19.80 -18.53
CA SER A 10 13.79 -20.70 -17.38
C SER A 10 13.74 -19.83 -16.14
N GLU A 11 12.49 -19.58 -15.75
CA GLU A 11 12.02 -19.10 -14.46
C GLU A 11 12.78 -19.81 -13.32
N ASP A 12 13.82 -19.16 -12.77
CA ASP A 12 14.42 -19.65 -11.53
C ASP A 12 13.56 -19.15 -10.37
N LEU A 13 12.63 -20.04 -10.05
CA LEU A 13 11.59 -20.00 -9.05
C LEU A 13 12.09 -19.34 -7.77
N ILE A 14 11.42 -18.26 -7.38
CA ILE A 14 11.53 -17.68 -6.04
C ILE A 14 11.34 -18.83 -5.04
N SER A 15 12.42 -19.22 -4.38
CA SER A 15 12.39 -20.17 -3.27
C SER A 15 11.57 -19.51 -2.16
N ALA A 16 10.26 -19.77 -2.16
CA ALA A 16 9.40 -19.47 -1.04
C ALA A 16 10.01 -20.21 0.16
N SER A 17 10.55 -19.48 1.12
CA SER A 17 10.85 -20.07 2.41
C SER A 17 9.52 -20.58 2.96
N GLU A 18 9.36 -21.89 2.90
CA GLU A 18 8.30 -22.59 3.61
C GLU A 18 8.60 -22.42 5.08
N ASP A 19 8.20 -21.27 5.61
CA ASP A 19 8.09 -21.05 7.03
C ASP A 19 7.03 -22.06 7.49
N TYR A 20 7.51 -23.21 7.92
CA TYR A 20 6.70 -24.31 8.44
C TYR A 20 5.88 -23.70 9.58
N TYR A 21 4.63 -23.35 9.26
CA TYR A 21 3.68 -22.75 10.17
C TYR A 21 3.35 -23.85 11.16
N SER A 22 4.19 -24.01 12.17
CA SER A 22 3.93 -24.87 13.30
C SER A 22 2.82 -24.18 14.09
N SER A 23 1.58 -24.39 13.66
CA SER A 23 0.39 -24.08 14.45
C SER A 23 0.51 -24.86 15.74
N SER A 24 0.99 -24.21 16.79
CA SER A 24 0.83 -24.72 18.14
C SER A 24 -0.62 -24.49 18.55
N GLU A 25 -1.52 -25.30 17.99
CA GLU A 25 -2.86 -25.52 18.50
C GLU A 25 -2.74 -26.26 19.84
N SER A 26 -2.35 -25.51 20.86
CA SER A 26 -2.42 -25.97 22.23
C SER A 26 -3.89 -25.90 22.61
N GLU A 27 -4.56 -27.06 22.61
CA GLU A 27 -5.89 -27.24 23.20
C GLU A 27 -5.77 -26.90 24.68
N SER A 28 -5.96 -25.62 25.00
CA SER A 28 -5.99 -25.16 26.38
C SER A 28 -7.24 -25.77 27.01
N ASP A 29 -7.07 -26.83 27.80
CA ASP A 29 -8.03 -27.37 28.76
C ASP A 29 -8.28 -26.37 29.90
N ASP A 30 -8.46 -25.09 29.54
CA ASP A 30 -8.91 -24.07 30.46
C ASP A 30 -10.42 -24.25 30.64
N ASP A 31 -10.78 -25.00 31.68
CA ASP A 31 -12.16 -25.22 32.13
C ASP A 31 -12.93 -23.90 32.32
N THR A 32 -12.25 -22.77 32.41
CA THR A 32 -12.84 -21.42 32.50
C THR A 32 -13.70 -21.06 31.28
N LEU A 33 -13.41 -21.61 30.10
CA LEU A 33 -14.19 -21.35 28.87
C LEU A 33 -15.30 -22.38 28.59
N ASN A 34 -15.46 -23.42 29.42
CA ASN A 34 -16.49 -24.44 29.20
C ASN A 34 -17.90 -23.84 29.15
N SER A 35 -18.18 -22.81 29.96
CA SER A 35 -19.45 -22.09 29.93
C SER A 35 -19.70 -21.34 28.61
N ALA A 36 -18.65 -20.85 27.95
CA ALA A 36 -18.77 -20.14 26.67
C ALA A 36 -18.94 -21.07 25.46
N ARG A 37 -18.60 -22.37 25.62
CA ARG A 37 -18.79 -23.41 24.60
C ARG A 37 -20.20 -24.03 24.62
N ASN A 38 -21.02 -23.70 25.61
CA ASN A 38 -22.38 -24.20 25.74
C ASN A 38 -23.34 -23.33 24.91
N TRP A 39 -23.83 -23.87 23.79
CA TRP A 39 -24.91 -23.25 23.04
C TRP A 39 -26.21 -23.36 23.83
N CYS A 40 -26.79 -22.23 24.23
CA CYS A 40 -28.12 -22.19 24.83
C CYS A 40 -29.15 -21.65 23.82
N PRO A 41 -30.40 -22.15 23.86
CA PRO A 41 -31.49 -21.56 23.09
C PRO A 41 -31.68 -20.09 23.49
N ILE A 42 -31.72 -19.21 22.51
CA ILE A 42 -32.01 -17.79 22.74
C ILE A 42 -33.49 -17.67 23.08
N ASP A 43 -33.80 -17.30 24.32
CA ASP A 43 -35.15 -16.88 24.69
C ASP A 43 -35.38 -15.45 24.18
N ILE A 44 -36.07 -15.35 23.04
CA ILE A 44 -36.38 -14.09 22.36
C ILE A 44 -37.20 -13.14 23.27
N GLN A 45 -37.96 -13.68 24.23
CA GLN A 45 -38.82 -12.90 25.12
C GLN A 45 -38.08 -12.40 26.36
N ALA A 46 -37.02 -13.08 26.79
CA ALA A 46 -36.18 -12.69 27.93
C ALA A 46 -34.86 -11.99 27.52
N SER A 47 -34.50 -12.02 26.24
CA SER A 47 -33.28 -11.39 25.73
C SER A 47 -33.38 -9.87 25.71
N THR A 48 -32.28 -9.20 26.08
CA THR A 48 -32.14 -7.75 25.84
C THR A 48 -32.26 -7.48 24.34
N PRO A 49 -33.01 -6.44 23.92
CA PRO A 49 -33.09 -6.07 22.51
C PRO A 49 -31.71 -5.92 21.88
N ALA A 50 -31.57 -6.35 20.63
CA ALA A 50 -30.33 -6.14 19.89
C ALA A 50 -29.94 -4.65 19.93
N PRO A 51 -28.65 -4.32 20.01
CA PRO A 51 -28.19 -2.95 19.93
C PRO A 51 -28.79 -2.29 18.68
N PRO A 52 -29.19 -1.02 18.74
CA PRO A 52 -29.73 -0.34 17.58
C PRO A 52 -28.70 -0.36 16.45
N ASN A 53 -29.15 -0.69 15.23
CA ASN A 53 -28.31 -0.62 14.05
C ASN A 53 -27.74 0.78 13.92
N PHE A 54 -26.41 0.89 13.83
CA PHE A 54 -25.75 2.17 13.69
C PHE A 54 -26.07 2.74 12.31
N GLN A 55 -26.85 3.82 12.25
CA GLN A 55 -27.13 4.48 10.99
C GLN A 55 -25.90 5.28 10.57
N PHE A 56 -25.30 4.92 9.44
CA PHE A 56 -24.26 5.73 8.83
C PHE A 56 -24.91 7.01 8.27
N SER A 57 -24.69 8.15 8.93
CA SER A 57 -25.33 9.43 8.59
C SER A 57 -24.57 10.22 7.53
N SER A 58 -23.37 9.79 7.15
CA SER A 58 -22.60 10.45 6.11
C SER A 58 -22.95 9.91 4.73
N THR A 59 -22.92 10.81 3.74
CA THR A 59 -23.02 10.43 2.33
C THR A 59 -21.66 9.92 1.87
N PRO A 60 -21.53 8.68 1.39
CA PRO A 60 -20.29 8.18 0.83
C PRO A 60 -19.85 9.01 -0.38
N GLY A 61 -18.54 9.24 -0.52
CA GLY A 61 -17.97 9.93 -1.68
C GLY A 61 -17.04 11.08 -1.31
N ILE A 62 -16.64 11.84 -2.33
CA ILE A 62 -15.78 13.02 -2.18
C ILE A 62 -16.57 14.11 -1.46
N ASN A 63 -15.94 14.72 -0.45
CA ASN A 63 -16.51 15.86 0.25
C ASN A 63 -16.83 16.99 -0.77
N PRO A 64 -18.04 17.57 -0.77
CA PRO A 64 -18.41 18.65 -1.68
C PRO A 64 -17.41 19.82 -1.70
N SER A 65 -16.81 20.16 -0.56
CA SER A 65 -15.78 21.19 -0.46
C SER A 65 -14.52 20.84 -1.26
N THR A 66 -14.11 19.58 -1.25
CA THR A 66 -12.98 19.08 -2.05
C THR A 66 -13.32 19.12 -3.54
N LYS A 67 -14.56 18.79 -3.92
CA LYS A 67 -15.01 18.89 -5.31
C LYS A 67 -14.99 20.33 -5.83
N ILE A 68 -15.40 21.29 -4.99
CA ILE A 68 -15.34 22.73 -5.30
C ILE A 68 -13.90 23.20 -5.45
N LEU A 69 -13.01 22.79 -4.54
CA LEU A 69 -11.58 23.12 -4.60
C LEU A 69 -10.93 22.65 -5.92
N LEU A 70 -11.33 21.47 -6.40
CA LEU A 70 -10.88 20.91 -7.68
C LEU A 70 -11.58 21.50 -8.90
N GLY A 71 -12.35 22.58 -8.75
CA GLY A 71 -13.03 23.27 -9.84
C GLY A 71 -14.26 22.53 -10.38
N ASN A 72 -14.86 21.63 -9.58
CA ASN A 72 -15.93 20.73 -10.01
C ASN A 72 -15.58 19.91 -11.26
N THR A 73 -14.30 19.65 -11.47
CA THR A 73 -13.83 18.81 -12.58
C THR A 73 -13.99 17.34 -12.20
N ASP A 74 -14.23 16.52 -13.22
CA ASP A 74 -14.14 15.07 -13.11
C ASP A 74 -12.79 14.57 -13.68
N ASP A 75 -11.79 15.45 -13.77
CA ASP A 75 -10.45 15.11 -14.24
C ASP A 75 -9.71 14.30 -13.16
N PRO A 76 -9.34 13.04 -13.43
CA PRO A 76 -8.60 12.22 -12.47
C PRO A 76 -7.28 12.86 -12.02
N MET A 77 -6.63 13.67 -12.87
CA MET A 77 -5.36 14.33 -12.51
C MET A 77 -5.51 15.34 -11.39
N MET A 78 -6.68 15.97 -11.25
CA MET A 78 -6.94 16.94 -10.18
C MET A 78 -7.03 16.27 -8.81
N PHE A 79 -7.37 14.98 -8.75
CA PHE A 79 -7.37 14.24 -7.48
C PHE A 79 -5.95 13.92 -7.00
N PHE A 80 -4.98 13.84 -7.91
CA PHE A 80 -3.59 13.58 -7.54
C PHE A 80 -3.03 14.72 -6.67
N SER A 81 -3.37 15.98 -6.99
CA SER A 81 -2.89 17.15 -6.24
C SER A 81 -3.49 17.29 -4.84
N ILE A 82 -4.55 16.54 -4.51
CA ILE A 82 -5.06 16.43 -3.13
C ILE A 82 -4.01 15.77 -2.22
N PHE A 83 -3.30 14.77 -2.76
CA PHE A 83 -2.35 13.96 -2.01
C PHE A 83 -0.91 14.41 -2.21
N PHE A 84 -0.59 14.93 -3.41
CA PHE A 84 0.73 15.40 -3.78
C PHE A 84 0.68 16.91 -4.05
N ASP A 85 0.77 17.67 -2.96
CA ASP A 85 0.87 19.12 -3.05
C ASP A 85 2.26 19.56 -3.54
N GLU A 86 2.38 20.86 -3.85
CA GLU A 86 3.64 21.45 -4.31
C GLU A 86 4.78 21.26 -3.31
N LYS A 87 4.47 21.21 -2.01
CA LYS A 87 5.47 21.02 -0.96
C LYS A 87 6.05 19.61 -0.99
N ILE A 88 5.21 18.59 -1.10
CA ILE A 88 5.63 17.20 -1.25
C ILE A 88 6.40 17.01 -2.55
N MET A 89 5.90 17.59 -3.66
CA MET A 89 6.60 17.51 -4.94
C MET A 89 7.99 18.15 -4.88
N SER A 90 8.10 19.34 -4.27
CA SER A 90 9.37 20.04 -4.08
C SER A 90 10.32 19.22 -3.20
N PHE A 91 9.82 18.68 -2.10
CA PHE A 91 10.59 17.82 -1.21
C PHE A 91 11.15 16.59 -1.93
N ILE A 92 10.33 15.91 -2.75
CA ILE A 92 10.79 14.76 -3.55
C ILE A 92 11.92 15.18 -4.49
N VAL A 93 11.78 16.33 -5.18
CA VAL A 93 12.79 16.84 -6.10
C VAL A 93 14.10 17.16 -5.38
N GLU A 94 14.03 17.90 -4.27
CA GLU A 94 15.19 18.26 -3.46
C GLU A 94 15.91 17.02 -2.94
N GLU A 95 15.17 16.09 -2.35
CA GLU A 95 15.72 14.88 -1.76
C GLU A 95 16.35 13.96 -2.82
N THR A 96 15.70 13.85 -3.98
CA THR A 96 16.22 13.06 -5.11
C THR A 96 17.53 13.65 -5.66
N ASN A 97 17.61 14.97 -5.76
CA ASN A 97 18.84 15.64 -6.19
C ASN A 97 19.96 15.50 -5.16
N ARG A 98 19.64 15.68 -3.87
CA ARG A 98 20.58 15.50 -2.76
C ARG A 98 21.15 14.08 -2.74
N TYR A 99 20.31 13.07 -2.87
CA TYR A 99 20.75 11.67 -2.92
C TYR A 99 21.68 11.40 -4.10
N ALA A 100 21.37 11.94 -5.28
CA ALA A 100 22.21 11.79 -6.46
C ALA A 100 23.59 12.44 -6.25
N GLU A 101 23.65 13.65 -5.71
CA GLU A 101 24.90 14.34 -5.36
C GLU A 101 25.74 13.52 -4.38
N ASP A 102 25.13 13.04 -3.31
CA ASP A 102 25.77 12.19 -2.31
C ASP A 102 26.35 10.91 -2.92
N PHE A 103 25.65 10.31 -3.89
CA PHE A 103 26.10 9.12 -4.60
C PHE A 103 27.33 9.41 -5.47
N PHE A 104 27.34 10.50 -6.23
CA PHE A 104 28.50 10.89 -7.06
C PHE A 104 29.72 11.25 -6.22
N ASN A 105 29.53 11.88 -5.06
CA ASN A 105 30.63 12.27 -4.18
C ASN A 105 31.33 11.08 -3.52
N LYS A 106 30.63 9.95 -3.37
CA LYS A 106 31.13 8.77 -2.64
C LYS A 106 31.57 7.62 -3.55
N SER A 107 31.31 7.69 -4.86
CA SER A 107 31.46 6.56 -5.77
C SER A 107 32.40 6.87 -6.94
N ASP A 108 33.33 5.97 -7.21
CA ASP A 108 34.12 5.99 -8.45
C ASP A 108 33.36 5.28 -9.57
N LEU A 109 32.93 6.04 -10.58
CA LEU A 109 32.11 5.52 -11.66
C LEU A 109 32.97 5.11 -12.86
N THR A 110 32.67 3.94 -13.40
CA THR A 110 33.22 3.53 -14.70
C THR A 110 32.62 4.37 -15.83
N PRO A 111 33.32 4.56 -16.96
CA PRO A 111 32.83 5.37 -18.07
C PRO A 111 31.51 4.89 -18.70
N SER A 112 31.15 3.61 -18.51
CA SER A 112 29.89 3.02 -19.00
C SER A 112 28.73 3.14 -18.00
N SER A 113 28.96 3.71 -16.81
CA SER A 113 27.95 3.80 -15.77
C SER A 113 26.75 4.63 -16.22
N ARG A 114 25.54 4.09 -16.03
CA ARG A 114 24.29 4.81 -16.32
C ARG A 114 24.12 6.05 -15.45
N ALA A 115 24.73 6.07 -14.26
CA ALA A 115 24.68 7.21 -13.36
C ALA A 115 25.25 8.49 -14.02
N LEU A 116 26.20 8.36 -14.94
CA LEU A 116 26.74 9.50 -15.68
C LEU A 116 25.70 10.20 -16.57
N ASN A 117 24.56 9.56 -16.85
CA ASN A 117 23.44 10.16 -17.59
C ASN A 117 22.40 10.84 -16.68
N TRP A 118 22.67 10.93 -15.37
CA TRP A 118 21.77 11.58 -14.44
C TRP A 118 21.55 13.05 -14.81
N LYS A 119 20.31 13.52 -14.62
CA LYS A 119 19.92 14.91 -14.83
C LYS A 119 19.22 15.42 -13.59
N ILE A 120 19.63 16.61 -13.14
CA ILE A 120 18.99 17.32 -12.03
C ILE A 120 17.48 17.39 -12.29
N ARG A 121 16.70 17.03 -11.27
CA ARG A 121 15.25 17.11 -11.29
C ARG A 121 14.81 18.52 -10.95
N THR A 122 13.77 18.98 -11.61
CA THR A 122 13.12 20.26 -11.34
C THR A 122 11.62 20.00 -11.26
N SER A 123 10.95 20.54 -10.25
CA SER A 123 9.49 20.64 -10.29
C SER A 123 9.13 21.61 -11.42
N LYS A 124 8.30 21.16 -12.37
CA LYS A 124 7.68 22.05 -13.36
C LYS A 124 6.27 22.30 -12.88
N ASN A 125 6.00 23.57 -12.57
CA ASN A 125 4.64 24.07 -12.31
C ASN A 125 3.96 24.35 -13.66
#